data_AF-A0A7L4GQJ5-F1
#
_entry.id   AF-A0A7L4GQJ5-F1
#
_cell.length_a   1.000
_cell.length_b   1.000
_cell.length_c   1.000
_cell.angle_alpha   90.00
_cell.angle_beta   90.00
_cell.angle_gamma   90.00
#
_symmetry.space_group_name_H-M   'P 1'
#
loop_
_entity.id
_entity.type
_entity.pdbx_description
1 polymer ?
#
loop_
_entity_poly.entity_id
_entity_poly.type
_entity_poly.pdbx_seq_one_letter_code
_entity_poly.pdbx_strand_id
1 'polypeptide(L)'
;RRLRHLRNIAARNIINKNGYRLLDTYFTLHLCDNAKIYKEFYKSEVIKNSLNPTWRSLDFGIMPDRLDTSVSCFVVRIWGGKKEHFQLLIEWKVNLDGLKYLGQQIHARNPNEIIFGLNDGYYGASFEQKDHSGTLKNSLLQVDQNCVRNSYDVFSLLRLHRAQCAIKQTQVTVQKIGREIEEKLRCTSTSNELKKESECLQLKILVLRNELERQKKALGQEVALLHKKKTTLLDRENAFETEYQKLQEHNESLHELRKECAAKRELFLKTNAQQTIRCKQLLSELSYIYPIDLNDQKDYFVCGVKLPNSEDFQAKDDGSIAVALGYTAHLVSMISFFLQVPLRYPIIHKGSRSTIKDNINDKLTEKERE
;
A
#
# COMPACT_ATOMS: atom_id res chain seq x y z
N ARG A 1 61.63 -3.30 44.43
CA ARG A 1 60.15 -3.34 44.23
C ARG A 1 59.85 -4.07 42.91
N ARG A 2 58.71 -4.77 42.76
CA ARG A 2 58.43 -5.65 41.59
C ARG A 2 57.11 -5.26 40.91
N LEU A 3 56.98 -5.53 39.61
CA LEU A 3 55.79 -5.20 38.82
C LEU A 3 54.49 -5.74 39.45
N ARG A 4 54.48 -6.97 39.97
CA ARG A 4 53.33 -7.56 40.68
C ARG A 4 52.80 -6.77 41.89
N HIS A 5 53.57 -5.79 42.40
CA HIS A 5 53.15 -4.94 43.52
C HIS A 5 52.52 -3.61 43.05
N LEU A 6 52.48 -3.35 41.74
CA LEU A 6 51.86 -2.17 41.15
C LEU A 6 50.35 -2.27 41.20
N ARG A 7 49.70 -1.37 41.93
CA ARG A 7 48.25 -1.35 42.05
C ARG A 7 47.64 -0.39 41.04
N ASN A 8 48.00 0.88 41.06
CA ASN A 8 47.42 1.86 40.14
C ASN A 8 48.47 2.82 39.61
N ILE A 9 48.08 3.55 38.57
CA ILE A 9 48.87 4.63 37.98
C ILE A 9 47.98 5.86 37.94
N ALA A 10 48.56 7.01 38.20
CA ALA A 10 47.93 8.31 38.05
C ALA A 10 48.87 9.25 37.30
N ALA A 11 48.33 10.15 36.52
CA ALA A 11 49.07 11.25 35.93
C ALA A 11 48.49 12.58 36.37
N ARG A 12 49.34 13.59 36.52
CA ARG A 12 48.97 14.92 37.00
C ARG A 12 49.54 16.01 36.12
N ASN A 13 48.77 17.08 35.95
CA ASN A 13 49.13 18.28 35.20
C ASN A 13 49.66 17.95 33.79
N ILE A 14 48.93 17.11 33.05
CA ILE A 14 49.31 16.73 31.68
C ILE A 14 49.29 17.99 30.79
N ILE A 15 50.42 18.34 30.19
CA ILE A 15 50.54 19.48 29.28
C ILE A 15 49.92 19.10 27.93
N ASN A 16 48.93 19.89 27.50
CA ASN A 16 48.31 19.70 26.19
C ASN A 16 49.03 20.49 25.10
N LYS A 17 49.44 19.81 24.02
CA LYS A 17 50.03 20.42 22.81
C LYS A 17 49.01 20.67 21.69
N ASN A 18 47.75 20.23 21.85
CA ASN A 18 46.74 20.15 20.78
C ASN A 18 45.63 21.23 20.86
N GLY A 19 45.85 22.32 21.60
CA GLY A 19 44.90 23.45 21.64
C GLY A 19 43.56 23.22 22.38
N TYR A 20 43.28 22.00 22.86
CA TYR A 20 42.08 21.71 23.65
C TYR A 20 42.25 22.06 25.15
N ARG A 21 41.17 22.44 25.84
CA ARG A 21 41.23 22.75 27.29
C ARG A 21 41.36 21.50 28.18
N LEU A 22 40.83 20.37 27.74
CA LEU A 22 40.83 19.07 28.44
C LEU A 22 41.02 17.94 27.42
N LEU A 23 41.58 16.81 27.86
CA LEU A 23 41.93 15.66 27.02
C LEU A 23 41.26 14.37 27.49
N ASP A 24 41.03 13.45 26.55
CA ASP A 24 40.73 12.04 26.86
C ASP A 24 42.06 11.29 26.90
N THR A 25 42.34 10.54 27.96
CA THR A 25 43.66 9.92 28.21
C THR A 25 43.56 8.44 28.60
N TYR A 26 44.53 7.65 28.12
CA TYR A 26 44.73 6.26 28.53
C TYR A 26 46.23 5.95 28.57
N PHE A 27 46.62 4.87 29.25
CA PHE A 27 48.02 4.41 29.25
C PHE A 27 48.16 2.98 28.74
N THR A 28 49.36 2.67 28.25
CA THR A 28 49.80 1.32 27.92
C THR A 28 51.06 0.97 28.69
N LEU A 29 51.18 -0.29 29.08
CA LEU A 29 52.37 -0.83 29.73
C LEU A 29 53.11 -1.77 28.77
N HIS A 30 54.42 -1.58 28.73
CA HIS A 30 55.32 -2.33 27.88
C HIS A 30 56.46 -2.89 28.74
N LEU A 31 56.82 -4.15 28.51
CA LEU A 31 58.09 -4.66 29.01
C LEU A 31 59.23 -4.04 28.18
N CYS A 32 60.36 -3.75 28.81
CA CYS A 32 61.55 -3.31 28.11
C CYS A 32 62.78 -4.08 28.56
N ASP A 33 63.66 -4.35 27.61
CA ASP A 33 65.04 -4.75 27.86
C ASP A 33 65.97 -3.59 27.46
N ASN A 34 67.28 -3.68 27.73
CA ASN A 34 68.24 -2.61 27.50
C ASN A 34 68.31 -2.12 26.03
N ALA A 35 67.84 -2.91 25.07
CA ALA A 35 67.86 -2.56 23.64
C ALA A 35 66.47 -2.49 22.94
N LYS A 36 65.38 -3.03 23.53
CA LYS A 36 64.07 -3.14 22.86
C LYS A 36 62.88 -2.95 23.82
N ILE A 37 61.85 -2.24 23.34
CA ILE A 37 60.53 -2.11 23.99
C ILE A 37 59.57 -3.10 23.31
N TYR A 38 58.99 -4.01 24.09
CA TYR A 38 58.06 -5.02 23.59
C TYR A 38 56.64 -4.45 23.40
N LYS A 39 55.79 -5.21 22.68
CA LYS A 39 54.37 -4.87 22.49
C LYS A 39 53.66 -4.67 23.83
N GLU A 40 52.65 -3.81 23.87
CA GLU A 40 51.84 -3.57 25.06
C GLU A 40 51.26 -4.88 25.60
N PHE A 41 51.50 -5.15 26.88
CA PHE A 41 50.85 -6.27 27.57
C PHE A 41 49.58 -5.82 28.29
N TYR A 42 49.42 -4.51 28.50
CA TYR A 42 48.26 -3.93 29.15
C TYR A 42 47.89 -2.58 28.52
N LYS A 43 46.58 -2.37 28.36
CA LYS A 43 45.96 -1.12 27.92
C LYS A 43 44.85 -0.75 28.90
N SER A 44 44.91 0.47 29.44
CA SER A 44 43.91 0.95 30.40
C SER A 44 42.61 1.40 29.73
N GLU A 45 41.60 1.66 30.56
CA GLU A 45 40.44 2.45 30.18
C GLU A 45 40.81 3.89 29.80
N VAL A 46 39.92 4.53 29.04
CA VAL A 46 40.05 5.94 28.64
C VAL A 46 39.32 6.82 29.64
N ILE A 47 40.04 7.74 30.29
CA ILE A 47 39.48 8.75 31.18
C ILE A 47 39.26 10.03 30.36
N LYS A 48 38.00 10.47 30.29
CA LYS A 48 37.59 11.59 29.43
C LYS A 48 37.72 12.94 30.14
N ASN A 49 37.99 13.98 29.36
CA ASN A 49 38.02 15.39 29.79
C ASN A 49 38.78 15.66 31.11
N SER A 50 39.97 15.09 31.29
CA SER A 50 40.79 15.32 32.50
C SER A 50 42.27 15.43 32.19
N LEU A 51 42.94 16.40 32.82
CA LEU A 51 44.41 16.54 32.80
C LEU A 51 45.07 15.87 34.03
N ASN A 52 44.25 15.27 34.89
CA ASN A 52 44.66 14.58 36.12
C ASN A 52 44.02 13.18 36.22
N PRO A 53 44.25 12.29 35.25
CA PRO A 53 43.65 10.95 35.27
C PRO A 53 44.21 10.08 36.41
N THR A 54 43.34 9.29 37.02
CA THR A 54 43.70 8.21 37.95
C THR A 54 43.01 6.96 37.47
N TRP A 55 43.77 5.98 36.99
CA TRP A 55 43.21 4.76 36.40
C TRP A 55 42.94 3.70 37.47
N ARG A 56 42.06 2.76 37.15
CA ARG A 56 41.66 1.67 38.04
C ARG A 56 42.86 0.80 38.44
N SER A 57 42.73 0.11 39.57
CA SER A 57 43.72 -0.87 39.99
C SER A 57 43.91 -1.95 38.92
N LEU A 58 45.17 -2.26 38.63
CA LEU A 58 45.64 -3.39 37.85
C LEU A 58 45.28 -4.68 38.57
N ASP A 59 44.72 -5.62 37.82
CA ASP A 59 44.47 -7.00 38.27
C ASP A 59 45.40 -7.95 37.50
N PHE A 60 46.37 -8.51 38.21
CA PHE A 60 47.33 -9.44 37.61
C PHE A 60 46.72 -10.82 37.33
N GLY A 61 45.50 -11.13 37.78
CA GLY A 61 44.80 -12.39 37.47
C GLY A 61 44.28 -12.49 36.03
N ILE A 62 44.25 -11.38 35.30
CA ILE A 62 43.76 -11.29 33.91
C ILE A 62 44.94 -11.20 32.91
N MET A 63 46.19 -11.26 33.39
CA MET A 63 47.38 -11.10 32.56
C MET A 63 47.75 -12.39 31.81
N PRO A 64 48.43 -12.31 30.65
CA PRO A 64 48.85 -13.50 29.90
C PRO A 64 49.77 -14.42 30.70
N ASP A 65 49.54 -15.75 30.64
CA ASP A 65 50.22 -16.79 31.45
C ASP A 65 51.77 -16.82 31.35
N ARG A 66 52.37 -16.12 30.39
CA ARG A 66 53.83 -16.08 30.15
C ARG A 66 54.49 -14.74 30.52
N LEU A 67 53.79 -13.86 31.23
CA LEU A 67 54.31 -12.55 31.61
C LEU A 67 55.23 -12.66 32.85
N ASP A 68 56.49 -12.24 32.73
CA ASP A 68 57.38 -12.14 33.89
C ASP A 68 56.99 -10.93 34.77
N THR A 69 56.23 -11.19 35.83
CA THR A 69 55.81 -10.18 36.81
C THR A 69 56.88 -9.86 37.87
N SER A 70 58.05 -10.49 37.78
CA SER A 70 59.19 -10.27 38.67
C SER A 70 60.12 -9.14 38.21
N VAL A 71 59.85 -8.49 37.09
CA VAL A 71 60.65 -7.36 36.59
C VAL A 71 60.57 -6.12 37.50
N SER A 72 61.66 -5.35 37.55
CA SER A 72 61.74 -4.05 38.27
C SER A 72 61.69 -2.84 37.33
N CYS A 73 61.71 -3.05 36.01
CA CYS A 73 61.67 -1.98 35.01
C CYS A 73 60.61 -2.26 33.93
N PHE A 74 59.90 -1.22 33.52
CA PHE A 74 58.90 -1.25 32.44
C PHE A 74 58.71 0.14 31.84
N VAL A 75 58.08 0.23 30.68
CA VAL A 75 57.78 1.51 30.02
C VAL A 75 56.28 1.79 30.12
N VAL A 76 55.95 3.01 30.53
CA VAL A 76 54.59 3.56 30.55
C VAL A 76 54.48 4.57 29.43
N ARG A 77 53.46 4.42 28.58
CA ARG A 77 53.09 5.41 27.57
C ARG A 77 51.71 5.97 27.89
N ILE A 78 51.61 7.28 28.05
CA ILE A 78 50.34 7.98 28.23
C ILE A 78 49.97 8.60 26.89
N TRP A 79 48.81 8.22 26.40
CA TRP A 79 48.21 8.70 25.18
C TRP A 79 47.11 9.69 25.54
N GLY A 80 46.97 10.75 24.77
CA GLY A 80 45.84 11.64 24.92
C GLY A 80 45.40 12.29 23.63
N GLY A 81 44.12 12.65 23.58
CA GLY A 81 43.46 13.01 22.34
C GLY A 81 42.00 13.35 22.55
N LYS A 82 41.26 13.46 21.44
CA LYS A 82 39.80 13.68 21.43
C LYS A 82 39.19 13.03 20.20
N LYS A 83 37.96 12.52 20.30
CA LYS A 83 37.22 11.87 19.19
C LYS A 83 38.06 10.81 18.45
N GLU A 84 38.63 9.88 19.22
CA GLU A 84 39.45 8.75 18.76
C GLU A 84 40.81 9.07 18.11
N HIS A 85 41.18 10.34 18.01
CA HIS A 85 42.51 10.75 17.55
C HIS A 85 43.44 10.93 18.74
N PHE A 86 44.21 9.88 19.08
CA PHE A 86 45.15 9.87 20.21
C PHE A 86 46.59 10.02 19.74
N GLN A 87 47.36 10.84 20.46
CA GLN A 87 48.80 10.98 20.27
C GLN A 87 49.54 10.65 21.57
N LEU A 88 50.81 10.29 21.44
CA LEU A 88 51.68 10.03 22.59
C LEU A 88 52.00 11.36 23.29
N LEU A 89 51.65 11.46 24.58
CA LEU A 89 51.91 12.65 25.38
C LEU A 89 53.14 12.48 26.26
N ILE A 90 53.28 11.32 26.91
CA ILE A 90 54.38 11.02 27.82
C ILE A 90 54.83 9.58 27.56
N GLU A 91 56.12 9.38 27.33
CA GLU A 91 56.76 8.07 27.37
C GLU A 91 57.78 8.07 28.51
N TRP A 92 57.67 7.09 29.41
CA TRP A 92 58.55 7.00 30.57
C TRP A 92 59.01 5.56 30.78
N LYS A 93 60.32 5.34 30.73
CA LYS A 93 60.99 4.15 31.26
C LYS A 93 61.10 4.22 32.79
N VAL A 94 60.28 3.45 33.48
CA VAL A 94 60.18 3.44 34.94
C VAL A 94 61.09 2.36 35.50
N ASN A 95 61.93 2.73 36.47
CA ASN A 95 62.64 1.78 37.32
C ASN A 95 62.05 1.85 38.74
N LEU A 96 61.39 0.78 39.17
CA LEU A 96 60.68 0.70 40.45
C LEU A 96 61.59 0.86 41.67
N ASP A 97 62.89 0.58 41.50
CA ASP A 97 63.88 0.71 42.57
C ASP A 97 64.33 2.17 42.79
N GLY A 98 64.11 3.06 41.81
CA GLY A 98 64.48 4.48 41.87
C GLY A 98 63.35 5.45 42.22
N LEU A 99 62.16 4.95 42.58
CA LEU A 99 60.99 5.79 42.86
C LEU A 99 61.06 6.46 44.26
N LYS A 100 60.82 7.76 44.31
CA LYS A 100 60.73 8.56 45.55
C LYS A 100 59.33 8.42 46.16
N TYR A 101 59.26 8.21 47.47
CA TYR A 101 57.99 8.13 48.20
C TYR A 101 57.34 9.51 48.32
N LEU A 102 56.08 9.64 47.89
CA LEU A 102 55.32 10.89 47.94
C LEU A 102 54.35 10.97 49.12
N GLY A 103 53.99 9.82 49.72
CA GLY A 103 53.06 9.74 50.85
C GLY A 103 51.86 8.82 50.63
N GLN A 104 50.89 8.85 51.55
CA GLN A 104 49.66 8.05 51.48
C GLN A 104 48.55 8.70 50.62
N GLN A 105 48.70 9.96 50.23
CA GLN A 105 47.75 10.70 49.40
C GLN A 105 48.45 11.34 48.20
N ILE A 106 47.75 11.38 47.06
CA ILE A 106 48.25 11.92 45.80
C ILE A 106 48.27 13.46 45.88
N HIS A 107 49.45 14.07 45.90
CA HIS A 107 49.64 15.51 45.78
C HIS A 107 50.36 15.83 44.47
N ALA A 108 49.80 16.71 43.64
CA ALA A 108 50.40 17.12 42.38
C ALA A 108 51.18 18.43 42.57
N ARG A 109 52.45 18.49 42.14
CA ARG A 109 53.25 19.72 42.21
C ARG A 109 53.91 20.09 40.89
N ASN A 110 54.20 19.09 40.03
CA ASN A 110 54.94 19.31 38.79
C ASN A 110 54.06 19.07 37.54
N PRO A 111 54.38 19.66 36.39
CA PRO A 111 53.76 19.30 35.11
C PRO A 111 54.21 17.90 34.65
N ASN A 112 53.33 17.15 33.98
CA ASN A 112 53.57 15.80 33.47
C ASN A 112 54.07 14.78 34.53
N GLU A 113 53.54 14.86 35.74
CA GLU A 113 53.95 14.01 36.86
C GLU A 113 53.21 12.66 36.80
N ILE A 114 53.94 11.54 36.71
CA ILE A 114 53.37 10.19 36.80
C ILE A 114 53.62 9.64 38.21
N ILE A 115 52.54 9.13 38.80
CA ILE A 115 52.49 8.62 40.17
C ILE A 115 52.07 7.15 40.13
N PHE A 116 52.80 6.32 40.86
CA PHE A 116 52.59 4.87 40.96
C PHE A 116 52.09 4.53 42.36
N GLY A 117 50.91 3.92 42.47
CA GLY A 117 50.44 3.35 43.72
C GLY A 117 50.94 1.91 43.87
N LEU A 118 51.71 1.68 44.94
CA LEU A 118 52.13 0.36 45.39
C LEU A 118 51.34 -0.02 46.65
N ASN A 119 51.49 -1.25 47.14
CA ASN A 119 50.78 -1.75 48.32
C ASN A 119 50.97 -0.88 49.59
N ASP A 120 52.06 -0.13 49.67
CA ASP A 120 52.51 0.65 50.83
C ASP A 120 52.37 2.18 50.66
N GLY A 121 51.91 2.66 49.50
CA GLY A 121 51.61 4.08 49.27
C GLY A 121 51.96 4.57 47.86
N TYR A 122 52.00 5.90 47.68
CA TYR A 122 52.22 6.53 46.38
C TYR A 122 53.66 6.97 46.18
N TYR A 123 54.13 6.76 44.96
CA TYR A 123 55.51 6.96 44.55
C TYR A 123 55.58 7.78 43.26
N GLY A 124 56.51 8.73 43.21
CA GLY A 124 56.81 9.52 42.00
C GLY A 124 58.28 9.42 41.66
N ALA A 125 58.62 9.69 40.40
CA ALA A 125 60.02 9.85 40.01
C ALA A 125 60.30 11.31 39.63
N SER A 126 61.51 11.78 39.95
CA SER A 126 61.95 13.12 39.57
C SER A 126 62.21 13.14 38.07
N PHE A 127 61.59 14.05 37.32
CA PHE A 127 61.95 14.31 35.92
C PHE A 127 63.28 15.09 35.90
N GLU A 128 64.38 14.41 36.17
CA GLU A 128 65.73 14.94 35.94
C GLU A 128 66.38 14.13 34.82
N GLN A 129 66.49 14.77 33.68
CA GLN A 129 67.42 14.40 32.62
C GLN A 129 68.83 14.47 33.20
N LYS A 130 69.46 13.33 33.42
CA LYS A 130 70.91 13.14 33.29
C LYS A 130 71.25 11.66 33.35
N ASP A 131 71.92 11.21 32.29
CA ASP A 131 72.70 10.00 32.23
C ASP A 131 73.58 9.89 33.47
N HIS A 132 73.68 8.71 34.09
CA HIS A 132 74.93 8.09 34.54
C HIS A 132 74.67 6.67 35.08
N SER A 133 75.51 5.77 34.58
CA SER A 133 75.85 4.44 35.08
C SER A 133 76.13 4.38 36.58
N GLY A 134 75.69 3.32 37.27
CA GLY A 134 76.23 2.99 38.60
C GLY A 134 75.45 1.97 39.43
N THR A 135 75.92 0.72 39.38
CA THR A 135 76.08 -0.19 40.54
C THR A 135 74.84 -0.71 41.29
N LEU A 136 74.48 -1.96 40.96
CA LEU A 136 73.68 -2.86 41.80
C LEU A 136 74.33 -3.04 43.18
N LYS A 137 73.67 -2.57 44.26
CA LYS A 137 73.98 -2.99 45.63
C LYS A 137 73.07 -4.15 46.02
N ASN A 138 73.66 -5.33 46.26
CA ASN A 138 72.99 -6.45 46.87
C ASN A 138 72.63 -6.10 48.33
N SER A 139 71.34 -6.00 48.65
CA SER A 139 70.86 -5.96 50.03
C SER A 139 70.84 -7.37 50.62
N LEU A 140 71.79 -7.66 51.51
CA LEU A 140 71.67 -8.76 52.48
C LEU A 140 70.45 -8.49 53.37
N LEU A 141 69.49 -9.42 53.39
CA LEU A 141 68.35 -9.41 54.29
C LEU A 141 68.82 -9.79 55.70
N GLN A 142 68.80 -8.85 56.63
CA GLN A 142 68.95 -9.10 58.06
C GLN A 142 67.59 -9.53 58.60
N VAL A 143 67.48 -10.73 59.17
CA VAL A 143 66.24 -11.27 59.76
C VAL A 143 66.30 -11.14 61.27
N ASP A 144 65.21 -10.66 61.87
CA ASP A 144 65.04 -10.49 63.31
C ASP A 144 65.07 -11.84 64.06
N GLN A 145 65.91 -11.91 65.11
CA GLN A 145 66.24 -13.15 65.82
C GLN A 145 65.08 -13.65 66.72
N ASN A 146 64.08 -12.81 66.97
CA ASN A 146 62.83 -13.18 67.65
C ASN A 146 61.83 -13.95 66.77
N CYS A 147 62.10 -14.08 65.47
CA CYS A 147 61.29 -14.89 64.55
C CYS A 147 61.71 -16.36 64.48
N VAL A 148 62.71 -16.79 65.27
CA VAL A 148 63.27 -18.16 65.24
C VAL A 148 62.54 -19.03 66.27
N ARG A 149 61.71 -19.98 65.80
CA ARG A 149 61.07 -21.01 66.64
C ARG A 149 61.84 -22.33 66.55
N ASN A 150 61.83 -23.12 67.63
CA ASN A 150 62.36 -24.49 67.63
C ASN A 150 61.63 -25.38 66.60
N SER A 151 62.38 -26.26 65.95
CA SER A 151 61.87 -27.25 64.98
C SER A 151 60.79 -28.14 65.60
N TYR A 152 59.75 -28.46 64.81
CA TYR A 152 58.61 -29.27 65.25
C TYR A 152 59.00 -30.69 65.68
N ASP A 153 58.34 -31.22 66.72
CA ASP A 153 58.47 -32.62 67.19
C ASP A 153 57.87 -33.63 66.18
N VAL A 154 58.38 -34.87 66.16
CA VAL A 154 58.03 -35.94 65.20
C VAL A 154 56.52 -36.24 65.21
N PHE A 155 55.89 -36.22 66.39
CA PHE A 155 54.44 -36.40 66.51
C PHE A 155 53.66 -35.24 65.87
N SER A 156 54.17 -34.02 65.94
CA SER A 156 53.56 -32.85 65.30
C SER A 156 53.67 -32.94 63.76
N LEU A 157 54.82 -33.41 63.25
CA LEU A 157 55.03 -33.66 61.83
C LEU A 157 54.12 -34.77 61.28
N LEU A 158 53.93 -35.87 62.03
CA LEU A 158 53.03 -36.96 61.62
C LEU A 158 51.57 -36.51 61.57
N ARG A 159 51.14 -35.66 62.51
CA ARG A 159 49.79 -35.07 62.55
C ARG A 159 49.56 -34.13 61.37
N LEU A 160 50.58 -33.32 61.04
CA LEU A 160 50.59 -32.43 59.87
C LEU A 160 50.52 -33.24 58.57
N HIS A 161 51.30 -34.31 58.45
CA HIS A 161 51.26 -35.22 57.29
C HIS A 161 49.90 -35.90 57.13
N ARG A 162 49.28 -36.39 58.21
CA ARG A 162 47.92 -36.97 58.16
C ARG A 162 46.87 -35.93 57.76
N ALA A 163 46.95 -34.71 58.30
CA ALA A 163 46.09 -33.60 57.88
C ALA A 163 46.30 -33.26 56.39
N GLN A 164 47.54 -33.23 55.92
CA GLN A 164 47.89 -33.03 54.51
C GLN A 164 47.33 -34.13 53.62
N CYS A 165 47.41 -35.41 54.02
CA CYS A 165 46.79 -36.52 53.30
C CYS A 165 45.25 -36.39 53.26
N ALA A 166 44.60 -36.03 54.38
CA ALA A 166 43.15 -35.82 54.43
C ALA A 166 42.70 -34.65 53.55
N ILE A 167 43.46 -33.55 53.53
CA ILE A 167 43.22 -32.41 52.64
C ILE A 167 43.34 -32.86 51.17
N LYS A 168 44.40 -33.59 50.82
CA LYS A 168 44.63 -34.07 49.45
C LYS A 168 43.52 -35.03 48.99
N GLN A 169 43.04 -35.90 49.87
CA GLN A 169 41.94 -36.81 49.57
C GLN A 169 40.60 -36.08 49.40
N THR A 170 40.32 -35.09 50.25
CA THR A 170 39.15 -34.20 50.10
C THR A 170 39.23 -33.40 48.79
N GLN A 171 40.43 -32.95 48.39
CA GLN A 171 40.63 -32.23 47.13
C GLN A 171 40.32 -33.12 45.92
N VAL A 172 40.73 -34.39 45.94
CA VAL A 172 40.42 -35.36 44.88
C VAL A 172 38.92 -35.67 44.82
N THR A 173 38.24 -35.83 45.96
CA THR A 173 36.78 -36.06 45.96
C THR A 173 36.00 -34.83 45.48
N VAL A 174 36.40 -33.62 45.87
CA VAL A 174 35.81 -32.38 45.35
C VAL A 174 35.99 -32.28 43.83
N GLN A 175 37.16 -32.62 43.28
CA GLN A 175 37.37 -32.66 41.83
C GLN A 175 36.52 -33.71 41.13
N LYS A 176 36.32 -34.89 41.75
CA LYS A 176 35.45 -35.94 41.20
C LYS A 176 33.99 -35.50 41.17
N ILE A 177 33.49 -34.95 42.27
CA ILE A 177 32.13 -34.41 42.38
C ILE A 177 31.96 -33.23 41.40
N GLY A 178 32.96 -32.36 41.28
CA GLY A 178 32.95 -31.26 40.32
C GLY A 178 32.77 -31.74 38.88
N ARG A 179 33.50 -32.78 38.47
CA ARG A 179 33.35 -33.39 37.13
C ARG A 179 31.97 -34.04 36.93
N GLU A 180 31.45 -34.74 37.93
CA GLU A 180 30.11 -35.35 37.86
C GLU A 180 29.01 -34.27 37.75
N ILE A 181 29.15 -33.15 38.47
CA ILE A 181 28.24 -32.01 38.37
C ILE A 181 28.33 -31.39 36.98
N GLU A 182 29.54 -31.14 36.47
CA GLU A 182 29.76 -30.55 35.15
C GLU A 182 29.18 -31.42 34.03
N GLU A 183 29.34 -32.74 34.13
CA GLU A 183 28.77 -33.68 33.17
C GLU A 183 27.23 -33.72 33.23
N LYS A 184 26.63 -33.70 34.43
CA LYS A 184 25.17 -33.56 34.58
C LYS A 184 24.64 -32.24 34.05
N LEU A 185 25.35 -31.13 34.29
CA LEU A 185 24.98 -29.82 33.77
C LEU A 185 25.05 -29.81 32.24
N ARG A 186 26.09 -30.41 31.65
CA ARG A 186 26.22 -30.57 30.19
C ARG A 186 25.04 -31.37 29.61
N CYS A 187 24.72 -32.53 30.18
CA CYS A 187 23.59 -33.35 29.73
C CYS A 187 22.26 -32.61 29.87
N THR A 188 22.05 -31.90 30.99
CA THR A 188 20.84 -31.08 31.22
C THR A 188 20.74 -29.94 30.20
N SER A 189 21.86 -29.28 29.87
CA SER A 189 21.92 -28.27 28.82
C SER A 189 21.48 -28.83 27.47
N THR A 190 22.05 -29.95 27.04
CA THR A 190 21.67 -30.59 25.75
C THR A 190 20.20 -31.03 25.72
N SER A 191 19.67 -31.56 26.83
CA SER A 191 18.26 -31.93 26.95
C SER A 191 17.35 -30.71 26.85
N ASN A 192 17.73 -29.60 27.49
CA ASN A 192 16.99 -28.34 27.41
C ASN A 192 17.04 -27.73 26.00
N GLU A 193 18.16 -27.86 25.28
CA GLU A 193 18.27 -27.44 23.88
C GLU A 193 17.25 -28.18 23.00
N LEU A 194 17.22 -29.52 23.10
CA LEU A 194 16.28 -30.36 22.34
C LEU A 194 14.82 -30.08 22.71
N LYS A 195 14.53 -29.81 23.98
CA LYS A 195 13.19 -29.41 24.42
C LYS A 195 12.78 -28.07 23.80
N LYS A 196 13.66 -27.08 23.78
CA LYS A 196 13.41 -25.79 23.13
C LYS A 196 13.13 -25.97 21.63
N GLU A 197 13.91 -26.80 20.95
CA GLU A 197 13.69 -27.11 19.53
C GLU A 197 12.34 -27.80 19.30
N SER A 198 12.00 -28.78 20.14
CA SER A 198 10.70 -29.47 20.09
C SER A 198 9.53 -28.51 20.29
N GLU A 199 9.60 -27.64 21.30
CA GLU A 199 8.57 -26.62 21.55
C GLU A 199 8.48 -25.62 20.37
N CYS A 200 9.61 -25.19 19.82
CA CYS A 200 9.64 -24.33 18.64
C CYS A 200 8.96 -24.98 17.43
N LEU A 201 9.24 -26.26 17.17
CA LEU A 201 8.61 -27.01 16.10
C LEU A 201 7.11 -27.20 16.34
N GLN A 202 6.68 -27.47 17.57
CA GLN A 202 5.27 -27.58 17.92
C GLN A 202 4.53 -26.27 17.68
N LEU A 203 5.10 -25.13 18.07
CA LEU A 203 4.54 -23.81 17.78
C LEU A 203 4.48 -23.55 16.27
N LYS A 204 5.52 -23.92 15.51
CA LYS A 204 5.52 -23.79 14.05
C LYS A 204 4.41 -24.62 13.41
N ILE A 205 4.21 -25.86 13.85
CA ILE A 205 3.12 -26.72 13.38
C ILE A 205 1.76 -26.09 13.68
N LEU A 206 1.58 -25.53 14.88
CA LEU A 206 0.33 -24.86 15.26
C LEU A 206 0.04 -23.66 14.35
N VAL A 207 1.04 -22.81 14.10
CA VAL A 207 0.90 -21.66 13.18
C VAL A 207 0.54 -22.12 11.78
N LEU A 208 1.21 -23.15 11.25
CA LEU A 208 0.92 -23.70 9.92
C LEU A 208 -0.48 -24.30 9.82
N ARG A 209 -0.97 -24.98 10.88
CA ARG A 209 -2.34 -25.50 10.92
C ARG A 209 -3.36 -24.37 10.92
N ASN A 210 -3.13 -23.31 11.69
CA ASN A 210 -4.00 -22.14 11.72
C ASN A 210 -4.01 -21.41 10.36
N GLU A 211 -2.85 -21.30 9.72
CA GLU A 211 -2.72 -20.73 8.38
C GLU A 211 -3.49 -21.55 7.34
N LEU A 212 -3.34 -22.88 7.37
CA LEU A 212 -4.05 -23.79 6.47
C LEU A 212 -5.57 -23.69 6.65
N GLU A 213 -6.05 -23.60 7.88
CA GLU A 213 -7.48 -23.41 8.16
C GLU A 213 -7.98 -22.06 7.65
N ARG A 214 -7.20 -20.98 7.82
CA ARG A 214 -7.52 -19.66 7.26
C ARG A 214 -7.63 -19.71 5.74
N GLN A 215 -6.66 -20.35 5.07
CA GLN A 215 -6.67 -20.47 3.61
C GLN A 215 -7.83 -21.32 3.11
N LYS A 216 -8.18 -22.43 3.78
CA LYS A 216 -9.36 -23.23 3.45
C LYS A 216 -10.65 -22.40 3.53
N LYS A 217 -10.81 -21.59 4.58
CA LYS A 217 -11.96 -20.70 4.73
C LYS A 217 -12.02 -19.64 3.62
N ALA A 218 -10.89 -19.00 3.32
CA ALA A 218 -10.79 -18.02 2.24
C ALA A 218 -11.15 -18.64 0.88
N LEU A 219 -10.61 -19.82 0.58
CA LEU A 219 -10.93 -20.57 -0.63
C LEU A 219 -12.41 -20.93 -0.70
N GLY A 220 -13.01 -21.39 0.40
CA GLY A 220 -14.44 -21.70 0.46
C GLY A 220 -15.33 -20.48 0.18
N GLN A 221 -14.95 -19.31 0.69
CA GLN A 221 -15.65 -18.05 0.40
C GLN A 221 -15.52 -17.65 -1.08
N GLU A 222 -14.34 -17.80 -1.67
CA GLU A 222 -14.11 -17.47 -3.07
C GLU A 222 -14.85 -18.42 -4.02
N VAL A 223 -14.88 -19.72 -3.71
CA VAL A 223 -15.68 -20.72 -4.46
C VAL A 223 -17.18 -20.40 -4.37
N ALA A 224 -17.70 -20.05 -3.18
CA ALA A 224 -19.10 -19.67 -3.03
C ALA A 224 -19.44 -18.40 -3.81
N LEU A 225 -18.53 -17.42 -3.83
CA LEU A 225 -18.68 -16.19 -4.60
C LEU A 225 -18.65 -16.46 -6.11
N LEU A 226 -17.74 -17.32 -6.59
CA LEU A 226 -17.69 -17.74 -7.98
C LEU A 226 -18.97 -18.48 -8.39
N HIS A 227 -19.46 -19.39 -7.53
CA HIS A 227 -20.72 -20.09 -7.77
C HIS A 227 -21.89 -19.11 -7.90
N LYS A 228 -22.00 -18.15 -6.97
CA LYS A 228 -23.02 -17.09 -7.02
C LYS A 228 -22.92 -16.23 -8.29
N LYS A 229 -21.70 -15.84 -8.70
CA LYS A 229 -21.50 -15.11 -9.96
C LYS A 229 -21.93 -15.93 -11.17
N LYS A 230 -21.58 -17.22 -11.20
CA LYS A 230 -21.95 -18.14 -12.28
C LYS A 230 -23.46 -18.28 -12.41
N THR A 231 -24.18 -18.46 -11.29
CA THR A 231 -25.65 -18.53 -11.32
C THR A 231 -26.26 -17.23 -11.81
N THR A 232 -25.78 -16.07 -11.32
CA THR A 232 -26.31 -14.78 -11.79
C THR A 232 -26.05 -14.51 -13.27
N LEU A 233 -24.94 -15.01 -13.82
CA LEU A 233 -24.64 -14.90 -15.25
C LEU A 233 -25.56 -15.81 -16.07
N LEU A 234 -25.81 -17.04 -15.61
CA LEU A 234 -26.73 -17.96 -16.26
C LEU A 234 -28.16 -17.42 -16.27
N ASP A 235 -28.62 -16.85 -15.14
CA ASP A 235 -29.95 -16.23 -15.06
C ASP A 235 -30.07 -15.05 -16.02
N ARG A 236 -29.00 -14.25 -16.15
CA ARG A 236 -28.94 -13.12 -17.07
C ARG A 236 -28.89 -13.56 -18.53
N GLU A 237 -28.17 -14.64 -18.84
CA GLU A 237 -28.13 -15.25 -20.17
C GLU A 237 -29.52 -15.74 -20.59
N ASN A 238 -30.20 -16.47 -19.70
CA ASN A 238 -31.58 -16.92 -19.95
C ASN A 238 -32.54 -15.74 -20.14
N ALA A 239 -32.42 -14.69 -19.31
CA ALA A 239 -33.22 -13.48 -19.48
C ALA A 239 -32.97 -12.81 -20.83
N PHE A 240 -31.70 -12.68 -21.25
CA PHE A 240 -31.38 -12.12 -22.56
C PHE A 240 -31.90 -12.96 -23.72
N GLU A 241 -31.81 -14.29 -23.63
CA GLU A 241 -32.32 -15.20 -24.65
C GLU A 241 -33.84 -15.03 -24.81
N THR A 242 -34.59 -14.97 -23.71
CA THR A 242 -36.05 -14.74 -23.78
C THR A 242 -36.42 -13.37 -24.37
N GLU A 243 -35.69 -12.30 -24.03
CA GLU A 243 -35.93 -10.98 -24.61
C GLU A 243 -35.53 -10.92 -26.09
N TYR A 244 -34.47 -11.63 -26.48
CA TYR A 244 -34.05 -11.75 -27.87
C TYR A 244 -35.11 -12.45 -28.72
N GLN A 245 -35.68 -13.57 -28.22
CA GLN A 245 -36.76 -14.28 -28.89
C GLN A 245 -38.00 -13.40 -29.07
N LYS A 246 -38.42 -12.67 -28.02
CA LYS A 246 -39.54 -11.71 -28.11
C LYS A 246 -39.28 -10.62 -29.15
N LEU A 247 -38.06 -10.08 -29.19
CA LEU A 247 -37.69 -9.04 -30.15
C LEU A 247 -37.76 -9.59 -31.58
N GLN A 248 -37.31 -10.83 -31.78
CA GLN A 248 -37.38 -11.50 -33.08
C GLN A 248 -38.84 -11.68 -33.54
N GLU A 249 -39.71 -12.20 -32.67
CA GLU A 249 -41.15 -12.34 -32.94
C GLU A 249 -41.79 -10.98 -33.29
N HIS A 250 -41.45 -9.93 -32.54
CA HIS A 250 -41.96 -8.59 -32.81
C HIS A 250 -41.49 -8.03 -34.17
N ASN A 251 -40.23 -8.29 -34.54
CA ASN A 251 -39.67 -7.85 -35.81
C ASN A 251 -40.33 -8.58 -36.99
N GLU A 252 -40.59 -9.88 -36.86
CA GLU A 252 -41.34 -10.68 -37.85
C GLU A 252 -42.78 -10.16 -37.99
N SER A 253 -43.48 -9.91 -36.87
CA SER A 253 -44.82 -9.32 -36.89
C SER A 253 -44.85 -7.93 -37.54
N LEU A 254 -43.86 -7.09 -37.25
CA LEU A 254 -43.74 -5.76 -37.84
C LEU A 254 -43.48 -5.84 -39.35
N HIS A 255 -42.67 -6.81 -39.79
CA HIS A 255 -42.43 -7.05 -41.21
C HIS A 255 -43.71 -7.41 -41.96
N GLU A 256 -44.51 -8.34 -41.42
CA GLU A 256 -45.79 -8.71 -42.01
C GLU A 256 -46.78 -7.55 -42.02
N LEU A 257 -46.87 -6.76 -40.95
CA LEU A 257 -47.75 -5.58 -40.90
C LEU A 257 -47.36 -4.54 -41.96
N ARG A 258 -46.05 -4.33 -42.19
CA ARG A 258 -45.57 -3.42 -43.25
C ARG A 258 -45.97 -3.93 -44.64
N LYS A 259 -45.86 -5.23 -44.88
CA LYS A 259 -46.27 -5.87 -46.14
C LYS A 259 -47.77 -5.73 -46.37
N GLU A 260 -48.58 -5.98 -45.36
CA GLU A 260 -50.03 -5.77 -45.43
C GLU A 260 -50.40 -4.31 -45.69
N CYS A 261 -49.71 -3.37 -45.03
CA CYS A 261 -49.94 -1.94 -45.23
C CYS A 261 -49.62 -1.52 -46.67
N ALA A 262 -48.50 -2.00 -47.22
CA ALA A 262 -48.14 -1.76 -48.61
C ALA A 262 -49.19 -2.33 -49.57
N ALA A 263 -49.65 -3.56 -49.36
CA ALA A 263 -50.69 -4.19 -50.17
C ALA A 263 -52.03 -3.44 -50.12
N LYS A 264 -52.47 -3.03 -48.91
CA LYS A 264 -53.69 -2.23 -48.73
C LYS A 264 -53.60 -0.87 -49.43
N ARG A 265 -52.43 -0.21 -49.36
CA ARG A 265 -52.18 1.05 -50.06
C ARG A 265 -52.25 0.88 -51.57
N GLU A 266 -51.63 -0.15 -52.12
CA GLU A 266 -51.67 -0.45 -53.55
C GLU A 266 -53.11 -0.72 -54.03
N LEU A 267 -53.84 -1.56 -53.29
CA LEU A 267 -55.25 -1.85 -53.57
C LEU A 267 -56.09 -0.58 -53.54
N PHE A 268 -55.90 0.28 -52.54
CA PHE A 268 -56.62 1.55 -52.44
C PHE A 268 -56.34 2.45 -53.65
N LEU A 269 -55.08 2.61 -54.04
CA LEU A 269 -54.72 3.42 -55.21
C LEU A 269 -55.34 2.87 -56.50
N LYS A 270 -55.32 1.55 -56.68
CA LYS A 270 -55.94 0.87 -57.83
C LYS A 270 -57.44 1.10 -57.88
N THR A 271 -58.15 0.87 -56.77
CA THR A 271 -59.60 1.06 -56.68
C THR A 271 -59.98 2.53 -56.89
N ASN A 272 -59.22 3.47 -56.33
CA ASN A 272 -59.48 4.90 -56.50
C ASN A 272 -59.29 5.35 -57.97
N ALA A 273 -58.26 4.84 -58.65
CA ALA A 273 -58.06 5.08 -60.07
C ALA A 273 -59.21 4.50 -60.90
N GLN A 274 -59.65 3.28 -60.60
CA GLN A 274 -60.80 2.64 -61.25
C GLN A 274 -62.10 3.44 -61.04
N GLN A 275 -62.34 3.93 -59.82
CA GLN A 275 -63.48 4.78 -59.51
C GLN A 275 -63.43 6.07 -60.34
N THR A 276 -62.28 6.74 -60.39
CA THR A 276 -62.10 7.97 -61.19
C THR A 276 -62.39 7.74 -62.67
N ILE A 277 -61.90 6.63 -63.23
CA ILE A 277 -62.17 6.25 -64.63
C ILE A 277 -63.67 6.00 -64.85
N ARG A 278 -64.32 5.26 -63.94
CA ARG A 278 -65.76 4.97 -64.07
C ARG A 278 -66.62 6.23 -63.94
N CYS A 279 -66.29 7.13 -63.01
CA CYS A 279 -66.95 8.43 -62.89
C CYS A 279 -66.85 9.22 -64.20
N LYS A 280 -65.66 9.28 -64.82
CA LYS A 280 -65.47 9.94 -66.13
C LYS A 280 -66.33 9.30 -67.23
N GLN A 281 -66.40 7.97 -67.29
CA GLN A 281 -67.24 7.26 -68.26
C GLN A 281 -68.72 7.59 -68.07
N LEU A 282 -69.22 7.52 -66.83
CA LEU A 282 -70.60 7.86 -66.49
C LEU A 282 -70.96 9.30 -66.87
N LEU A 283 -70.06 10.26 -66.61
CA LEU A 283 -70.26 11.65 -67.00
C LEU A 283 -70.28 11.83 -68.53
N SER A 284 -69.45 11.08 -69.25
CA SER A 284 -69.48 11.06 -70.71
C SER A 284 -70.79 10.48 -71.24
N GLU A 285 -71.28 9.37 -70.67
CA GLU A 285 -72.58 8.78 -70.99
C GLU A 285 -73.73 9.77 -70.73
N LEU A 286 -73.66 10.49 -69.61
CA LEU A 286 -74.65 11.50 -69.22
C LEU A 286 -74.74 12.66 -70.22
N SER A 287 -73.60 13.05 -70.83
CA SER A 287 -73.56 14.06 -71.89
C SER A 287 -74.33 13.64 -73.16
N TYR A 288 -74.51 12.34 -73.40
CA TYR A 288 -75.34 11.85 -74.50
C TYR A 288 -76.83 11.84 -74.15
N ILE A 289 -77.18 11.63 -72.87
CA ILE A 289 -78.57 11.62 -72.39
C ILE A 289 -79.13 13.05 -72.30
N TYR A 290 -78.29 13.99 -71.86
CA TYR A 290 -78.62 15.41 -71.71
C TYR A 290 -77.73 16.28 -72.62
N PRO A 291 -77.94 16.23 -73.95
CA PRO A 291 -77.17 17.08 -74.86
C PRO A 291 -77.45 18.55 -74.56
N ILE A 292 -76.36 19.33 -74.46
CA ILE A 292 -76.40 20.79 -74.28
C ILE A 292 -75.81 21.40 -75.55
N ASP A 293 -76.67 22.03 -76.34
CA ASP A 293 -76.32 22.61 -77.62
C ASP A 293 -76.35 24.14 -77.54
N LEU A 294 -75.46 24.79 -78.29
CA LEU A 294 -75.44 26.24 -78.47
C LEU A 294 -75.79 26.56 -79.91
N ASN A 295 -76.79 27.40 -80.13
CA ASN A 295 -77.13 27.89 -81.47
C ASN A 295 -76.24 29.10 -81.86
N ASP A 296 -76.20 29.45 -83.15
CA ASP A 296 -75.46 30.60 -83.71
C ASP A 296 -75.85 31.95 -83.04
N GLN A 297 -77.06 32.02 -82.50
CA GLN A 297 -77.60 33.15 -81.74
C GLN A 297 -77.19 33.17 -80.26
N LYS A 298 -76.28 32.29 -79.82
CA LYS A 298 -75.86 32.08 -78.42
C LYS A 298 -76.97 31.65 -77.47
N ASP A 299 -78.04 31.07 -78.00
CA ASP A 299 -79.10 30.44 -77.21
C ASP A 299 -78.66 29.03 -76.78
N TYR A 300 -78.84 28.70 -75.50
CA TYR A 300 -78.61 27.36 -74.97
C TYR A 300 -79.85 26.47 -75.11
N PHE A 301 -79.65 25.21 -75.47
CA PHE A 301 -80.68 24.19 -75.53
C PHE A 301 -80.25 22.98 -74.69
N VAL A 302 -81.19 22.39 -73.94
CA VAL A 302 -80.99 21.15 -73.20
C VAL A 302 -82.03 20.15 -73.68
N CYS A 303 -81.59 19.00 -74.21
CA CYS A 303 -82.49 18.00 -74.82
C CYS A 303 -83.43 18.59 -75.89
N GLY A 304 -82.95 19.56 -76.67
CA GLY A 304 -83.74 20.25 -77.70
C GLY A 304 -84.72 21.32 -77.17
N VAL A 305 -84.76 21.58 -75.86
CA VAL A 305 -85.60 22.63 -75.25
C VAL A 305 -84.74 23.87 -74.96
N LYS A 306 -85.21 25.04 -75.40
CA LYS A 306 -84.50 26.31 -75.21
C LYS A 306 -84.45 26.68 -73.72
N LEU A 307 -83.24 26.87 -73.20
CA LEU A 307 -83.00 27.40 -71.85
C LEU A 307 -82.51 28.86 -71.98
N PRO A 308 -83.39 29.86 -71.83
CA PRO A 308 -83.00 31.25 -71.94
C PRO A 308 -82.21 31.73 -70.71
N ASN A 309 -81.45 32.81 -70.86
CA ASN A 309 -80.83 33.50 -69.74
C ASN A 309 -81.89 34.05 -68.79
N SER A 310 -81.56 34.20 -67.51
CA SER A 310 -82.51 34.58 -66.47
C SER A 310 -83.16 35.96 -66.65
N GLU A 311 -82.56 36.82 -67.46
CA GLU A 311 -83.07 38.15 -67.79
C GLU A 311 -84.22 38.11 -68.82
N ASP A 312 -84.36 37.00 -69.58
CA ASP A 312 -85.29 36.85 -70.71
C ASP A 312 -86.47 35.89 -70.42
N PHE A 313 -86.72 35.53 -69.16
CA PHE A 313 -87.80 34.60 -68.82
C PHE A 313 -89.20 35.16 -69.09
N GLN A 314 -89.39 36.48 -68.98
CA GLN A 314 -90.73 37.11 -69.02
C GLN A 314 -91.42 37.06 -70.40
N ALA A 315 -90.70 36.76 -71.48
CA ALA A 315 -91.21 36.79 -72.85
C ALA A 315 -91.33 35.40 -73.52
N LYS A 316 -91.22 34.31 -72.75
CA LYS A 316 -91.12 32.93 -73.25
C LYS A 316 -92.12 32.00 -72.55
N ASP A 317 -92.35 30.82 -73.11
CA ASP A 317 -93.29 29.83 -72.58
C ASP A 317 -92.77 29.22 -71.26
N ASP A 318 -93.46 29.53 -70.16
CA ASP A 318 -93.16 29.03 -68.80
C ASP A 318 -93.06 27.49 -68.75
N GLY A 319 -93.86 26.79 -69.57
CA GLY A 319 -93.83 25.33 -69.66
C GLY A 319 -92.50 24.80 -70.19
N SER A 320 -92.03 25.35 -71.31
CA SER A 320 -90.73 24.99 -71.91
C SER A 320 -89.54 25.29 -70.99
N ILE A 321 -89.58 26.43 -70.29
CA ILE A 321 -88.53 26.82 -69.33
C ILE A 321 -88.50 25.85 -68.15
N ALA A 322 -89.66 25.51 -67.59
CA ALA A 322 -89.77 24.58 -66.47
C ALA A 322 -89.24 23.18 -66.84
N VAL A 323 -89.52 22.69 -68.05
CA VAL A 323 -88.98 21.42 -68.56
C VAL A 323 -87.44 21.47 -68.70
N ALA A 324 -86.90 22.53 -69.29
CA ALA A 324 -85.45 22.70 -69.46
C ALA A 324 -84.71 22.79 -68.10
N LEU A 325 -85.28 23.50 -67.12
CA LEU A 325 -84.77 23.56 -65.76
C LEU A 325 -84.88 22.21 -65.05
N GLY A 326 -85.93 21.44 -65.32
CA GLY A 326 -86.09 20.07 -64.82
C GLY A 326 -84.98 19.12 -65.29
N TYR A 327 -84.65 19.17 -66.60
CA TYR A 327 -83.51 18.41 -67.14
C TYR A 327 -82.19 18.84 -66.52
N THR A 328 -81.98 20.16 -66.36
CA THR A 328 -80.77 20.71 -65.73
C THR A 328 -80.65 20.26 -64.27
N ALA A 329 -81.75 20.31 -63.51
CA ALA A 329 -81.82 19.86 -62.12
C ALA A 329 -81.47 18.37 -62.00
N HIS A 330 -82.00 17.52 -62.88
CA HIS A 330 -81.64 16.10 -62.91
C HIS A 330 -80.17 15.88 -63.26
N LEU A 331 -79.67 16.57 -64.29
CA LEU A 331 -78.29 16.49 -64.73
C LEU A 331 -77.31 16.80 -63.59
N VAL A 332 -77.51 17.94 -62.90
CA VAL A 332 -76.67 18.34 -61.75
C VAL A 332 -76.76 17.34 -60.60
N SER A 333 -77.95 16.77 -60.34
CA SER A 333 -78.15 15.75 -59.32
C SER A 333 -77.38 14.46 -59.63
N MET A 334 -77.41 14.02 -60.90
CA MET A 334 -76.67 12.83 -61.35
C MET A 334 -75.15 13.05 -61.32
N ILE A 335 -74.67 14.23 -61.72
CA ILE A 335 -73.26 14.59 -61.63
C ILE A 335 -72.78 14.56 -60.17
N SER A 336 -73.54 15.15 -59.25
CA SER A 336 -73.25 15.11 -57.80
C SER A 336 -73.17 13.68 -57.28
N PHE A 337 -74.13 12.83 -57.67
CA PHE A 337 -74.17 11.43 -57.27
C PHE A 337 -72.96 10.64 -57.78
N PHE A 338 -72.60 10.79 -59.06
CA PHE A 338 -71.45 10.09 -59.66
C PHE A 338 -70.11 10.57 -59.11
N LEU A 339 -69.97 11.87 -58.82
CA LEU A 339 -68.77 12.43 -58.20
C LEU A 339 -68.72 12.17 -56.68
N GLN A 340 -69.81 11.68 -56.09
CA GLN A 340 -69.98 11.54 -54.64
C GLN A 340 -69.72 12.85 -53.88
N VAL A 341 -70.05 13.99 -54.50
CA VAL A 341 -69.91 15.31 -53.91
C VAL A 341 -71.29 15.81 -53.46
N PRO A 342 -71.53 16.01 -52.15
CA PRO A 342 -72.82 16.50 -51.67
C PRO A 342 -73.07 17.93 -52.16
N LEU A 343 -74.28 18.18 -52.67
CA LEU A 343 -74.71 19.53 -53.05
C LEU A 343 -75.04 20.34 -51.80
N ARG A 344 -74.57 21.60 -51.75
CA ARG A 344 -74.92 22.55 -50.68
C ARG A 344 -76.43 22.83 -50.62
N TYR A 345 -77.07 22.82 -51.78
CA TYR A 345 -78.51 22.96 -51.93
C TYR A 345 -79.05 21.65 -52.53
N PRO A 346 -79.72 20.80 -51.73
CA PRO A 346 -80.25 19.53 -52.21
C PRO A 346 -81.30 19.77 -53.30
N ILE A 347 -81.18 19.04 -54.42
CA ILE A 347 -82.12 19.10 -55.52
C ILE A 347 -83.14 17.98 -55.37
N ILE A 348 -84.42 18.32 -55.38
CA ILE A 348 -85.54 17.37 -55.40
C ILE A 348 -86.04 17.32 -56.84
N HIS A 349 -85.54 16.36 -57.60
CA HIS A 349 -85.94 16.19 -58.99
C HIS A 349 -87.39 15.68 -59.09
N LYS A 350 -88.24 16.47 -59.76
CA LYS A 350 -89.66 16.17 -60.05
C LYS A 350 -90.02 16.60 -61.49
N GLY A 351 -89.15 16.34 -62.46
CA GLY A 351 -89.34 16.77 -63.85
C GLY A 351 -89.42 18.29 -63.96
N SER A 352 -90.44 18.82 -64.66
CA SER A 352 -90.66 20.27 -64.78
C SER A 352 -90.98 20.98 -63.47
N ARG A 353 -91.29 20.23 -62.40
CA ARG A 353 -91.59 20.76 -61.06
C ARG A 353 -90.45 20.50 -60.08
N SER A 354 -89.23 20.32 -60.60
CA SER A 354 -88.04 20.11 -59.77
C SER A 354 -87.79 21.34 -58.90
N THR A 355 -87.37 21.10 -57.67
CA THR A 355 -87.12 22.18 -56.71
C THR A 355 -85.77 22.02 -56.02
N ILE A 356 -85.27 23.12 -55.46
CA ILE A 356 -83.97 23.18 -54.79
C ILE A 356 -84.21 23.65 -53.36
N LYS A 357 -83.79 22.83 -52.41
CA LYS A 357 -84.00 23.11 -51.00
C LYS A 357 -82.94 24.06 -50.45
N ASP A 358 -83.36 25.23 -49.98
CA ASP A 358 -82.47 26.15 -49.26
C ASP A 358 -82.46 25.81 -47.76
N ASN A 359 -81.29 25.37 -47.29
CA ASN A 359 -81.06 25.04 -45.88
C ASN A 359 -80.17 26.04 -45.15
N ILE A 360 -79.75 27.12 -45.82
CA ILE A 360 -78.75 28.06 -45.33
C ILE A 360 -79.38 29.44 -45.06
N ASN A 361 -80.43 29.81 -45.81
CA ASN A 361 -81.08 31.10 -45.63
C ASN A 361 -82.17 31.06 -44.54
N ASP A 362 -81.84 31.61 -43.36
CA ASP A 362 -82.73 31.68 -42.19
C ASP A 362 -83.95 32.60 -42.38
N LYS A 363 -84.04 33.34 -43.50
CA LYS A 363 -85.16 34.24 -43.80
C LYS A 363 -86.33 33.57 -44.54
N LEU A 364 -86.17 32.32 -44.95
CA LEU A 364 -87.21 31.56 -45.68
C LEU A 364 -88.04 30.73 -44.70
N THR A 365 -89.37 30.81 -44.81
CA THR A 365 -90.28 29.93 -44.04
C THR A 365 -90.18 28.48 -44.53
N GLU A 366 -90.58 27.48 -43.73
CA GLU A 366 -90.47 26.05 -44.12
C GLU A 366 -91.15 25.71 -45.47
N LYS A 367 -92.18 26.47 -45.87
CA LYS A 367 -92.86 26.33 -47.17
C LYS A 367 -92.13 27.00 -48.33
N GLU A 368 -91.29 27.99 -48.05
CA GLU A 368 -90.47 28.73 -49.04
C GLU A 368 -89.07 28.11 -49.21
N ARG A 369 -88.72 27.14 -48.35
CA ARG A 369 -87.48 26.39 -48.43
C ARG A 369 -87.51 25.26 -49.44
N GLU A 370 -88.68 24.86 -49.97
CA GLU A 370 -88.86 23.69 -50.84
C GLU A 370 -89.21 23.99 -52.28
#